data_AF-A0A925BUW9-F1
#
_entry.id   AF-A0A925BUW9-F1
#
_cell.length_a   1.000
_cell.length_b   1.000
_cell.length_c   1.000
_cell.angle_alpha   90.00
_cell.angle_beta   90.00
_cell.angle_gamma   90.00
#
_symmetry.space_group_name_H-M   'P 1'
#
loop_
_entity.id
_entity.type
_entity.pdbx_description
1 polymer ?
#
loop_
_entity_poly.entity_id
_entity_poly.type
_entity_poly.pdbx_seq_one_letter_code
_entity_poly.pdbx_strand_id
1 'polypeptide(L)'
;MQIDELDIEALLSGQPPVSQDLLTGMTLGHDRWLDYLHEHYLANYIADGGSKVKVLVGGEGTGKTHLLRCVLQDAQARDYQTVYLSAREYRLNDLPGFYRAIVQQLDKERLVSGLCQLVTKKLGYGQYDDSDRILSLLIEDQGLTRDLAVYEIKRAIGLTLRDVDFGSSFRAFAYSVISNRLISGNEDSIRLALRWLSGEKLERHQKQSTLLYERLQKPNARYWLNSLIRLLHLAGMTGLVVAIDDLEVMTERHPETRRFRYTANAIKDTCELFRQIIDDVELLDHFLLLLAGRREMIEDDRRGFKSYEALWMRLQTGLLPIHKFNPLSDIVDTDSHVVANGKAFPEQVQMRLRRLFQEAGFEVVDRDLPALDDYSQLRANVIGATLMALSDG
;
A
#
# COMPACT_ATOMS: atom_id res chain seq x y z
N MET A 1 -25.61 -7.29 -0.39
CA MET A 1 -24.34 -6.87 0.24
C MET A 1 -24.36 -7.41 1.66
N GLN A 2 -23.31 -8.12 2.07
CA GLN A 2 -23.18 -8.62 3.45
C GLN A 2 -22.39 -7.59 4.27
N ILE A 3 -22.89 -7.26 5.46
CA ILE A 3 -22.22 -6.37 6.41
C ILE A 3 -21.90 -7.22 7.63
N ASP A 4 -20.61 -7.38 7.93
CA ASP A 4 -20.15 -8.26 9.00
C ASP A 4 -19.95 -7.49 10.32
N GLU A 5 -19.78 -8.23 11.43
CA GLU A 5 -19.55 -7.67 12.76
C GLU A 5 -18.33 -6.73 12.81
N LEU A 6 -17.25 -7.08 12.10
CA LEU A 6 -16.06 -6.23 12.01
C LEU A 6 -16.32 -4.89 11.30
N ASP A 7 -17.21 -4.86 10.31
CA ASP A 7 -17.61 -3.61 9.66
C ASP A 7 -18.39 -2.72 10.63
N ILE A 8 -19.28 -3.32 11.40
CA ILE A 8 -20.07 -2.64 12.43
C ILE A 8 -19.15 -2.06 13.51
N GLU A 9 -18.21 -2.84 14.04
CA GLU A 9 -17.24 -2.37 15.04
C GLU A 9 -16.40 -1.21 14.51
N ALA A 10 -15.92 -1.32 13.25
CA ALA A 10 -15.16 -0.27 12.61
C ALA A 10 -15.99 1.03 12.52
N LEU A 11 -17.21 0.96 11.99
CA LEU A 11 -18.09 2.11 11.83
C LEU A 11 -18.51 2.74 13.18
N LEU A 12 -18.75 1.93 14.22
CA LEU A 12 -19.01 2.41 15.59
C LEU A 12 -17.83 3.18 16.18
N SER A 13 -16.60 2.80 15.83
CA SER A 13 -15.40 3.55 16.21
C SER A 13 -15.14 4.78 15.31
N GLY A 14 -15.95 4.97 14.26
CA GLY A 14 -15.79 6.01 13.24
C GLY A 14 -14.66 5.72 12.25
N GLN A 15 -14.27 4.45 12.11
CA GLN A 15 -13.30 3.96 11.12
C GLN A 15 -14.03 3.46 9.87
N PRO A 16 -13.38 3.45 8.70
CA PRO A 16 -13.97 2.87 7.49
C PRO A 16 -14.17 1.36 7.65
N PRO A 17 -15.17 0.78 6.94
CA PRO A 17 -15.43 -0.65 6.98
C PRO A 17 -14.27 -1.46 6.40
N VAL A 18 -14.20 -2.74 6.76
CA VAL A 18 -13.20 -3.69 6.26
C VAL A 18 -13.64 -4.24 4.90
N SER A 19 -14.94 -4.45 4.72
CA SER A 19 -15.54 -4.92 3.47
C SER A 19 -15.41 -3.89 2.34
N GLN A 20 -14.88 -4.34 1.20
CA GLN A 20 -14.70 -3.52 0.01
C GLN A 20 -16.04 -3.08 -0.61
N ASP A 21 -17.04 -3.96 -0.60
CA ASP A 21 -18.38 -3.66 -1.13
C ASP A 21 -19.04 -2.54 -0.32
N LEU A 22 -18.93 -2.62 1.01
CA LEU A 22 -19.49 -1.60 1.90
C LEU A 22 -18.73 -0.28 1.79
N LEU A 23 -17.39 -0.33 1.74
CA LEU A 23 -16.54 0.85 1.52
C LEU A 23 -16.97 1.57 0.24
N THR A 24 -17.07 0.84 -0.87
CA THR A 24 -17.52 1.38 -2.16
C THR A 24 -18.94 1.94 -2.06
N GLY A 25 -19.85 1.16 -1.48
CA GLY A 25 -21.27 1.50 -1.39
C GLY A 25 -21.51 2.79 -0.62
N MET A 26 -20.78 3.02 0.47
CA MET A 26 -20.97 4.18 1.36
C MET A 26 -20.23 5.44 0.91
N THR A 27 -19.26 5.31 0.01
CA THR A 27 -18.43 6.45 -0.41
C THR A 27 -19.25 7.41 -1.27
N LEU A 28 -19.16 8.71 -0.95
CA LEU A 28 -19.75 9.81 -1.70
C LEU A 28 -18.66 10.83 -2.05
N GLY A 29 -18.90 11.66 -3.08
CA GLY A 29 -17.96 12.72 -3.48
C GLY A 29 -16.72 12.23 -4.23
N HIS A 30 -16.80 11.06 -4.89
CA HIS A 30 -15.70 10.49 -5.69
C HIS A 30 -15.13 11.50 -6.70
N ASP A 31 -16.02 12.26 -7.33
CA ASP A 31 -15.74 13.30 -8.33
C ASP A 31 -14.83 14.41 -7.81
N ARG A 32 -14.72 14.57 -6.49
CA ARG A 32 -13.87 15.61 -5.91
C ARG A 32 -12.41 15.26 -5.92
N TRP A 33 -12.03 14.02 -5.62
CA TRP A 33 -10.62 13.66 -5.47
C TRP A 33 -10.29 12.25 -5.93
N LEU A 34 -11.12 11.26 -5.61
CA LEU A 34 -10.86 9.85 -5.94
C LEU A 34 -10.81 9.66 -7.46
N ASP A 35 -11.77 10.20 -8.20
CA ASP A 35 -11.82 10.09 -9.67
C ASP A 35 -10.57 10.70 -10.32
N TYR A 36 -10.13 11.87 -9.83
CA TYR A 36 -8.90 12.52 -10.30
C TYR A 36 -7.65 11.70 -9.98
N LEU A 37 -7.56 11.14 -8.76
CA LEU A 37 -6.40 10.32 -8.38
C LEU A 37 -6.35 9.04 -9.22
N HIS A 38 -7.51 8.41 -9.39
CA HIS A 38 -7.69 7.23 -10.19
C HIS A 38 -7.31 7.48 -11.65
N GLU A 39 -7.89 8.50 -12.31
CA GLU A 39 -7.65 8.79 -13.72
C GLU A 39 -6.22 9.28 -13.96
N HIS A 40 -5.77 10.31 -13.25
CA HIS A 40 -4.47 10.93 -13.58
C HIS A 40 -3.27 10.17 -13.03
N TYR A 41 -3.42 9.45 -11.92
CA TYR A 41 -2.30 8.77 -11.27
C TYR A 41 -2.37 7.25 -11.44
N LEU A 42 -3.40 6.58 -10.92
CA LEU A 42 -3.45 5.11 -10.93
C LEU A 42 -3.59 4.50 -12.33
N ALA A 43 -4.42 5.10 -13.19
CA ALA A 43 -4.66 4.58 -14.54
C ALA A 43 -3.63 5.04 -15.58
N ASN A 44 -2.93 6.15 -15.31
CA ASN A 44 -2.00 6.77 -16.24
C ASN A 44 -0.62 6.94 -15.59
N TYR A 45 -0.34 8.09 -14.94
CA TYR A 45 1.03 8.48 -14.58
C TYR A 45 1.85 7.41 -13.85
N ILE A 46 1.27 6.71 -12.86
CA ILE A 46 1.97 5.65 -12.12
C ILE A 46 2.04 4.36 -12.95
N ALA A 47 0.99 4.03 -13.70
CA ALA A 47 0.97 2.85 -14.57
C ALA A 47 2.01 2.95 -15.69
N ASP A 48 2.27 4.17 -16.17
CA ASP A 48 3.23 4.49 -17.23
C ASP A 48 4.68 4.67 -16.73
N GLY A 49 4.97 4.30 -15.48
CA GLY A 49 6.32 4.33 -14.90
C GLY A 49 6.63 5.56 -14.04
N GLY A 50 5.69 6.48 -13.89
CA GLY A 50 5.82 7.58 -12.94
C GLY A 50 5.76 7.13 -11.49
N SER A 51 6.19 8.02 -10.59
CA SER A 51 6.06 7.82 -9.15
C SER A 51 5.61 9.09 -8.47
N LYS A 52 4.92 8.99 -7.34
CA LYS A 52 4.38 10.16 -6.65
C LYS A 52 4.28 9.97 -5.15
N VAL A 53 4.48 11.07 -4.43
CA VAL A 53 4.11 11.19 -3.01
C VAL A 53 2.96 12.17 -2.89
N LYS A 54 1.91 11.81 -2.16
CA LYS A 54 0.81 12.72 -1.77
C LYS A 54 0.59 12.67 -0.27
N VAL A 55 0.19 13.79 0.31
CA VAL A 55 0.00 13.98 1.75
C VAL A 55 -1.43 14.43 2.02
N LEU A 56 -2.23 13.61 2.69
CA LEU A 56 -3.57 13.95 3.14
C LEU A 56 -3.50 14.56 4.54
N VAL A 57 -4.03 15.77 4.68
CA VAL A 57 -3.99 16.53 5.93
C VAL A 57 -5.37 17.05 6.27
N GLY A 58 -5.74 17.02 7.54
CA GLY A 58 -6.96 17.69 8.03
C GLY A 58 -7.39 17.23 9.41
N GLY A 59 -8.48 17.79 9.91
CA GLY A 59 -9.03 17.50 11.25
C GLY A 59 -9.39 16.03 11.50
N GLU A 60 -9.65 15.70 12.76
CA GLU A 60 -10.12 14.35 13.12
C GLU A 60 -11.50 14.05 12.48
N GLY A 61 -11.66 12.86 11.90
CA GLY A 61 -12.91 12.43 11.29
C GLY A 61 -13.27 13.11 9.94
N THR A 62 -12.31 13.73 9.25
CA THR A 62 -12.50 14.29 7.90
C THR A 62 -12.49 13.24 6.76
N GLY A 63 -12.35 11.95 7.09
CA GLY A 63 -12.32 10.87 6.12
C GLY A 63 -10.95 10.50 5.56
N LYS A 64 -9.82 10.92 6.17
CA LYS A 64 -8.46 10.58 5.72
C LYS A 64 -8.27 9.06 5.51
N THR A 65 -8.50 8.27 6.55
CA THR A 65 -8.38 6.81 6.52
C THR A 65 -9.31 6.19 5.48
N HIS A 66 -10.55 6.68 5.40
CA HIS A 66 -11.54 6.25 4.41
C HIS A 66 -11.05 6.47 2.97
N LEU A 67 -10.54 7.67 2.68
CA LEU A 67 -9.98 8.02 1.38
C LEU A 67 -8.76 7.16 1.05
N LEU A 68 -7.84 6.94 1.99
CA LEU A 68 -6.70 6.03 1.78
C LEU A 68 -7.16 4.62 1.41
N ARG A 69 -8.16 4.07 2.13
CA ARG A 69 -8.71 2.74 1.84
C ARG A 69 -9.35 2.66 0.46
N CYS A 70 -10.08 3.69 0.04
CA CYS A 70 -10.66 3.77 -1.31
C CYS A 70 -9.56 3.71 -2.38
N VAL A 71 -8.49 4.50 -2.21
CA VAL A 71 -7.37 4.50 -3.17
C VAL A 71 -6.67 3.15 -3.24
N LEU A 72 -6.46 2.49 -2.10
CA LEU A 72 -5.88 1.14 -2.10
C LEU A 72 -6.80 0.14 -2.81
N GLN A 73 -8.11 0.24 -2.62
CA GLN A 73 -9.06 -0.63 -3.34
C GLN A 73 -9.02 -0.39 -4.86
N ASP A 74 -9.03 0.87 -5.29
CA ASP A 74 -8.94 1.26 -6.71
C ASP A 74 -7.62 0.82 -7.35
N ALA A 75 -6.53 0.81 -6.56
CA ALA A 75 -5.24 0.32 -6.97
C ALA A 75 -5.21 -1.22 -7.07
N GLN A 76 -5.78 -1.94 -6.10
CA GLN A 76 -5.92 -3.41 -6.17
C GLN A 76 -6.69 -3.85 -7.40
N ALA A 77 -7.80 -3.17 -7.73
CA ALA A 77 -8.60 -3.43 -8.94
C ALA A 77 -7.82 -3.20 -10.25
N ARG A 78 -6.65 -2.57 -10.18
CA ARG A 78 -5.71 -2.31 -11.29
C ARG A 78 -4.43 -3.09 -11.18
N ASP A 79 -4.43 -4.20 -10.46
CA ASP A 79 -3.26 -5.07 -10.32
C ASP A 79 -2.04 -4.42 -9.66
N TYR A 80 -2.22 -3.32 -8.92
CA TYR A 80 -1.20 -2.84 -8.01
C TYR A 80 -1.12 -3.74 -6.79
N GLN A 81 0.10 -3.95 -6.31
CA GLN A 81 0.29 -4.41 -4.95
C GLN A 81 0.07 -3.23 -4.01
N THR A 82 -0.71 -3.44 -2.95
CA THR A 82 -1.07 -2.38 -2.01
C THR A 82 -0.64 -2.70 -0.61
N VAL A 83 -0.25 -1.68 0.15
CA VAL A 83 0.17 -1.81 1.56
C VAL A 83 -0.45 -0.67 2.37
N TYR A 84 -1.01 -1.01 3.54
CA TYR A 84 -1.50 -0.04 4.50
C TYR A 84 -0.70 -0.15 5.80
N LEU A 85 -0.16 0.97 6.29
CA LEU A 85 0.60 1.05 7.54
C LEU A 85 0.01 2.14 8.42
N SER A 86 -0.26 1.84 9.69
CA SER A 86 -0.47 2.88 10.70
C SER A 86 0.86 3.22 11.35
N ALA A 87 1.21 4.51 11.43
CA ALA A 87 2.38 4.98 12.16
C ALA A 87 2.28 4.73 13.69
N ARG A 88 1.09 4.36 14.19
CA ARG A 88 0.86 3.92 15.58
C ARG A 88 1.38 2.51 15.82
N GLU A 89 1.31 1.65 14.82
CA GLU A 89 1.74 0.24 14.87
C GLU A 89 3.19 0.09 14.43
N TYR A 90 3.57 0.79 13.35
CA TYR A 90 4.89 0.73 12.75
C TYR A 90 5.69 2.00 13.02
N ARG A 91 6.90 1.86 13.57
CA ARG A 91 7.82 2.99 13.72
C ARG A 91 8.53 3.25 12.40
N LEU A 92 8.26 4.40 11.80
CA LEU A 92 8.75 4.76 10.46
C LEU A 92 10.10 5.49 10.48
N ASN A 93 10.93 5.20 11.48
CA ASN A 93 12.19 5.89 11.71
C ASN A 93 13.40 5.17 11.09
N ASP A 94 13.20 4.10 10.32
CA ASP A 94 14.25 3.53 9.48
C ASP A 94 13.72 2.82 8.24
N LEU A 95 14.46 2.99 7.14
CA LEU A 95 14.10 2.46 5.83
C LEU A 95 14.12 0.92 5.75
N PRO A 96 15.07 0.18 6.39
CA PRO A 96 14.98 -1.28 6.50
C PRO A 96 13.67 -1.77 7.16
N GLY A 97 13.24 -1.13 8.23
CA GLY A 97 11.98 -1.41 8.91
C GLY A 97 10.78 -1.19 7.99
N PHE A 98 10.75 -0.05 7.32
CA PHE A 98 9.72 0.28 6.32
C PHE A 98 9.64 -0.77 5.20
N TYR A 99 10.79 -1.14 4.62
CA TYR A 99 10.85 -2.20 3.61
C TYR A 99 10.28 -3.54 4.12
N ARG A 100 10.63 -3.95 5.35
CA ARG A 100 10.10 -5.20 5.92
C ARG A 100 8.59 -5.14 6.12
N ALA A 101 8.07 -3.99 6.55
CA ALA A 101 6.63 -3.79 6.71
C ALA A 101 5.88 -3.91 5.37
N ILE A 102 6.47 -3.40 4.28
CA ILE A 102 5.95 -3.60 2.92
C ILE A 102 5.97 -5.09 2.56
N VAL A 103 7.12 -5.76 2.66
CA VAL A 103 7.25 -7.18 2.23
C VAL A 103 6.35 -8.13 3.03
N GLN A 104 6.04 -7.80 4.27
CA GLN A 104 5.14 -8.58 5.10
C GLN A 104 3.70 -8.64 4.55
N GLN A 105 3.25 -7.62 3.82
CA GLN A 105 1.90 -7.50 3.27
C GLN A 105 1.81 -7.87 1.78
N LEU A 106 2.91 -8.29 1.15
CA LEU A 106 2.91 -8.69 -0.27
C LEU A 106 2.25 -10.05 -0.46
N ASP A 107 1.56 -10.19 -1.59
CA ASP A 107 1.23 -11.51 -2.11
C ASP A 107 2.48 -12.15 -2.75
N LYS A 108 3.20 -12.92 -1.93
CA LYS A 108 4.44 -13.60 -2.33
C LYS A 108 4.18 -14.71 -3.34
N GLU A 109 3.01 -15.33 -3.31
CA GLU A 109 2.66 -16.38 -4.26
C GLU A 109 2.40 -15.75 -5.63
N ARG A 110 1.59 -14.69 -5.68
CA ARG A 110 1.39 -13.90 -6.92
C ARG A 110 2.72 -13.40 -7.50
N LEU A 111 3.66 -12.96 -6.66
CA LEU A 111 5.01 -12.59 -7.10
C LEU A 111 5.75 -13.75 -7.77
N VAL A 112 5.80 -14.92 -7.13
CA VAL A 112 6.48 -16.12 -7.66
C VAL A 112 5.82 -16.58 -8.96
N SER A 113 4.50 -16.71 -8.94
CA SER A 113 3.69 -17.14 -10.08
C SER A 113 3.83 -16.18 -11.27
N GLY A 114 3.77 -14.87 -11.05
CA GLY A 114 3.94 -13.86 -12.10
C GLY A 114 5.33 -13.90 -12.76
N LEU A 115 6.40 -14.07 -11.97
CA LEU A 115 7.75 -14.25 -12.51
C LEU A 115 7.88 -15.53 -13.35
N CYS A 116 7.21 -16.61 -12.95
CA CYS A 116 7.18 -17.86 -13.70
C CYS A 116 6.39 -17.71 -15.01
N GLN A 117 5.21 -17.09 -14.96
CA GLN A 117 4.36 -16.79 -16.11
C GLN A 117 5.09 -15.97 -17.18
N LEU A 118 5.91 -15.01 -16.78
CA LEU A 118 6.73 -14.23 -17.71
C LEU A 118 7.68 -15.12 -18.52
N VAL A 119 8.33 -16.08 -17.87
CA VAL A 119 9.28 -16.99 -18.52
C VAL A 119 8.55 -18.05 -19.36
N THR A 120 7.46 -18.62 -18.86
CA THR A 120 6.68 -19.61 -19.61
C THR A 120 6.04 -19.01 -20.87
N LYS A 121 5.55 -17.76 -20.80
CA LYS A 121 5.09 -17.01 -21.98
C LYS A 121 6.19 -16.85 -23.04
N LYS A 122 7.44 -16.57 -22.63
CA LYS A 122 8.58 -16.49 -23.59
C LYS A 122 8.95 -17.85 -24.19
N LEU A 123 8.67 -18.94 -23.50
CA LEU A 123 8.85 -20.30 -24.01
C LEU A 123 7.69 -20.76 -24.91
N GLY A 124 6.64 -19.94 -25.08
CA GLY A 124 5.47 -20.25 -25.91
C GLY A 124 4.27 -20.82 -25.15
N TYR A 125 4.35 -20.94 -23.81
CA TYR A 125 3.31 -21.53 -22.97
C TYR A 125 2.61 -20.44 -22.14
N GLY A 126 1.72 -19.69 -22.79
CA GLY A 126 1.03 -18.53 -22.19
C GLY A 126 -0.08 -18.85 -21.18
N GLN A 127 -0.53 -20.10 -21.07
CA GLN A 127 -1.55 -20.56 -20.11
C GLN A 127 -0.95 -21.56 -19.11
N TYR A 128 0.13 -21.17 -18.45
CA TYR A 128 0.71 -21.95 -17.37
C TYR A 128 -0.16 -21.80 -16.11
N ASP A 129 -0.83 -22.88 -15.70
CA ASP A 129 -1.74 -22.93 -14.54
C ASP A 129 -1.05 -23.42 -13.23
N ASP A 130 0.28 -23.43 -13.18
CA ASP A 130 1.12 -23.98 -12.08
C ASP A 130 0.86 -25.48 -11.73
N SER A 131 -0.17 -26.10 -12.30
CA SER A 131 -0.57 -27.51 -12.17
C SER A 131 0.34 -28.44 -12.96
N ASP A 132 0.67 -28.06 -14.20
CA ASP A 132 1.55 -28.82 -15.09
C ASP A 132 2.94 -28.20 -15.09
N ARG A 133 3.93 -28.97 -14.65
CA ARG A 133 5.33 -28.52 -14.67
C ARG A 133 5.73 -28.24 -16.10
N ILE A 134 6.14 -27.01 -16.40
CA ILE A 134 6.60 -26.60 -17.74
C ILE A 134 7.68 -27.54 -18.30
N LEU A 135 8.51 -28.10 -17.42
CA LEU A 135 9.52 -29.08 -17.78
C LEU A 135 8.90 -30.34 -18.42
N SER A 136 7.79 -30.84 -17.87
CA SER A 136 7.06 -31.99 -18.43
C SER A 136 6.47 -31.64 -19.79
N LEU A 137 5.84 -30.47 -19.91
CA LEU A 137 5.27 -29.99 -21.17
C LEU A 137 6.34 -29.89 -22.27
N LEU A 138 7.51 -29.33 -21.99
CA LEU A 138 8.61 -29.25 -22.96
C LEU A 138 9.13 -30.63 -23.39
N ILE A 139 9.11 -31.61 -22.49
CA ILE A 139 9.53 -32.99 -22.82
C ILE A 139 8.47 -33.67 -23.69
N GLU A 140 7.19 -33.51 -23.36
CA GLU A 140 6.08 -34.19 -24.03
C GLU A 140 5.71 -33.56 -25.38
N ASP A 141 5.58 -32.24 -25.44
CA ASP A 141 5.12 -31.49 -26.61
C ASP A 141 6.23 -31.31 -27.65
N GLN A 142 7.46 -31.01 -27.21
CA GLN A 142 8.59 -30.76 -28.10
C GLN A 142 9.54 -31.97 -28.25
N GLY A 143 9.27 -33.07 -27.55
CA GLY A 143 10.10 -34.28 -27.60
C GLY A 143 11.53 -34.07 -27.08
N LEU A 144 11.76 -33.05 -26.24
CA LEU A 144 13.08 -32.71 -25.73
C LEU A 144 13.54 -33.72 -24.69
N THR A 145 14.85 -33.96 -24.63
CA THR A 145 15.44 -34.62 -23.46
C THR A 145 15.33 -33.70 -22.25
N ARG A 146 15.31 -34.28 -21.04
CA ARG A 146 15.25 -33.51 -19.80
C ARG A 146 16.35 -32.44 -19.72
N ASP A 147 17.57 -32.77 -20.13
CA ASP A 147 18.71 -31.85 -20.07
C ASP A 147 18.55 -30.67 -21.03
N LEU A 148 18.03 -30.92 -22.25
CA LEU A 148 17.72 -29.86 -23.21
C LEU A 148 16.57 -28.97 -22.74
N ALA A 149 15.50 -29.55 -22.18
CA ALA A 149 14.40 -28.77 -21.63
C ALA A 149 14.85 -27.89 -20.46
N VAL A 150 15.67 -28.42 -19.54
CA VAL A 150 16.28 -27.64 -18.45
C VAL A 150 17.17 -26.52 -18.99
N TYR A 151 17.96 -26.80 -20.04
CA TYR A 151 18.79 -25.79 -20.69
C TYR A 151 17.96 -24.66 -21.28
N GLU A 152 16.89 -24.96 -22.02
CA GLU A 152 16.01 -23.94 -22.60
C GLU A 152 15.32 -23.10 -21.54
N ILE A 153 14.82 -23.70 -20.45
CA ILE A 153 14.25 -22.94 -19.33
C ILE A 153 15.30 -21.98 -18.74
N LYS A 154 16.50 -22.47 -18.41
CA LYS A 154 17.58 -21.62 -17.85
C LYS A 154 17.98 -20.50 -18.80
N ARG A 155 18.05 -20.79 -20.10
CA ARG A 155 18.33 -19.81 -21.14
C ARG A 155 17.24 -18.74 -21.19
N ALA A 156 15.96 -19.13 -21.14
CA ALA A 156 14.84 -18.20 -21.12
C ALA A 156 14.82 -17.32 -19.85
N ILE A 157 15.11 -17.89 -18.67
CA ILE A 157 15.29 -17.11 -17.43
C ILE A 157 16.43 -16.09 -17.62
N GLY A 158 17.60 -16.53 -18.09
CA GLY A 158 18.76 -15.66 -18.28
C GLY A 158 18.51 -14.52 -19.28
N LEU A 159 17.76 -14.76 -20.36
CA LEU A 159 17.35 -13.73 -21.31
C LEU A 159 16.31 -12.77 -20.71
N THR A 160 15.42 -13.26 -19.85
CA THR A 160 14.37 -12.45 -19.22
C THR A 160 14.94 -11.49 -18.20
N LEU A 161 15.91 -11.93 -17.40
CA LEU A 161 16.49 -11.11 -16.33
C LEU A 161 17.70 -10.27 -16.79
N ARG A 162 18.09 -10.34 -18.07
CA ARG A 162 19.31 -9.69 -18.59
C ARG A 162 19.23 -8.17 -18.49
N ASP A 163 18.15 -7.61 -19.02
CA ASP A 163 17.97 -6.17 -19.23
C ASP A 163 17.22 -5.50 -18.08
N VAL A 164 16.86 -6.26 -17.04
CA VAL A 164 16.20 -5.71 -15.86
C VAL A 164 17.24 -5.10 -14.93
N ASP A 165 17.05 -3.82 -14.63
CA ASP A 165 17.90 -3.04 -13.75
C ASP A 165 17.54 -3.26 -12.27
N PHE A 166 17.75 -4.48 -11.77
CA PHE A 166 17.93 -4.71 -10.34
C PHE A 166 19.32 -5.30 -10.11
N GLY A 167 19.88 -5.09 -8.93
CA GLY A 167 21.26 -5.52 -8.66
C GLY A 167 21.37 -7.03 -8.48
N SER A 168 22.60 -7.50 -8.38
CA SER A 168 22.96 -8.91 -8.53
C SER A 168 22.22 -9.86 -7.59
N SER A 169 21.95 -9.44 -6.34
CA SER A 169 21.21 -10.24 -5.37
C SER A 169 19.74 -10.44 -5.75
N PHE A 170 19.07 -9.40 -6.27
CA PHE A 170 17.67 -9.51 -6.74
C PHE A 170 17.58 -10.34 -8.03
N ARG A 171 18.60 -10.25 -8.89
CA ARG A 171 18.74 -11.14 -10.05
C ARG A 171 18.91 -12.60 -9.63
N ALA A 172 19.77 -12.85 -8.65
CA ALA A 172 19.95 -14.19 -8.08
C ALA A 172 18.67 -14.70 -7.42
N PHE A 173 17.93 -13.83 -6.71
CA PHE A 173 16.64 -14.15 -6.12
C PHE A 173 15.63 -14.57 -7.20
N ALA A 174 15.41 -13.75 -8.21
CA ALA A 174 14.45 -14.02 -9.28
C ALA A 174 14.82 -15.32 -10.02
N TYR A 175 16.11 -15.48 -10.37
CA TYR A 175 16.61 -16.70 -11.00
C TYR A 175 16.36 -17.93 -10.11
N SER A 176 16.68 -17.85 -8.81
CA SER A 176 16.51 -18.94 -7.87
C SER A 176 15.05 -19.36 -7.73
N VAL A 177 14.14 -18.41 -7.55
CA VAL A 177 12.71 -18.69 -7.40
C VAL A 177 12.14 -19.33 -8.67
N ILE A 178 12.38 -18.72 -9.83
CA ILE A 178 11.85 -19.24 -11.11
C ILE A 178 12.45 -20.61 -11.43
N SER A 179 13.78 -20.77 -11.30
CA SER A 179 14.44 -22.04 -11.57
C SER A 179 13.96 -23.14 -10.62
N ASN A 180 13.72 -22.84 -9.34
CA ASN A 180 13.24 -23.85 -8.42
C ASN A 180 11.79 -24.24 -8.70
N ARG A 181 10.91 -23.29 -9.02
CA ARG A 181 9.51 -23.59 -9.37
C ARG A 181 9.40 -24.38 -10.66
N LEU A 182 10.06 -23.92 -11.73
CA LEU A 182 9.91 -24.49 -13.07
C LEU A 182 10.69 -25.80 -13.32
N ILE A 183 11.79 -26.04 -12.59
CA ILE A 183 12.70 -27.18 -12.87
C ILE A 183 12.72 -28.20 -11.73
N SER A 184 12.98 -27.77 -10.49
CA SER A 184 13.27 -28.69 -9.38
C SER A 184 12.04 -29.02 -8.52
N GLY A 185 11.05 -28.14 -8.45
CA GLY A 185 9.94 -28.21 -7.50
C GLY A 185 10.40 -28.06 -6.03
N ASN A 186 11.55 -27.41 -5.79
CA ASN A 186 12.12 -27.28 -4.46
C ASN A 186 11.50 -26.10 -3.68
N GLU A 187 10.36 -26.37 -3.06
CA GLU A 187 9.62 -25.39 -2.25
C GLU A 187 10.43 -24.85 -1.06
N ASP A 188 11.34 -25.65 -0.48
CA ASP A 188 12.21 -25.18 0.61
C ASP A 188 13.14 -24.06 0.15
N SER A 189 13.70 -24.16 -1.05
CA SER A 189 14.58 -23.13 -1.61
C SER A 189 13.81 -21.86 -1.94
N ILE A 190 12.56 -21.99 -2.43
CA ILE A 190 11.66 -20.85 -2.66
C ILE A 190 11.35 -20.16 -1.32
N ARG A 191 10.99 -20.92 -0.28
CA ARG A 191 10.75 -20.37 1.07
C ARG A 191 11.98 -19.63 1.61
N LEU A 192 13.19 -20.19 1.46
CA LEU A 192 14.42 -19.53 1.89
C LEU A 192 14.68 -18.23 1.12
N ALA A 193 14.43 -18.21 -0.20
CA ALA A 193 14.53 -17.00 -1.00
C ALA A 193 13.53 -15.94 -0.55
N LEU A 194 12.28 -16.31 -0.27
CA LEU A 194 11.24 -15.40 0.22
C LEU A 194 11.55 -14.84 1.62
N ARG A 195 12.22 -15.62 2.49
CA ARG A 195 12.74 -15.13 3.78
C ARG A 195 13.83 -14.07 3.58
N TRP A 196 14.73 -14.28 2.61
CA TRP A 196 15.72 -13.26 2.23
C TRP A 196 15.05 -11.99 1.69
N LEU A 197 14.05 -12.12 0.81
CA LEU A 197 13.27 -10.98 0.31
C LEU A 197 12.58 -10.23 1.45
N SER A 198 12.14 -10.94 2.50
CA SER A 198 11.56 -10.38 3.74
C SER A 198 12.59 -9.69 4.64
N GLY A 199 13.87 -9.60 4.22
CA GLY A 199 14.94 -8.95 4.97
C GLY A 199 15.43 -9.74 6.17
N GLU A 200 15.14 -11.05 6.23
CA GLU A 200 15.66 -11.95 7.27
C GLU A 200 17.14 -12.28 7.04
N LYS A 201 17.85 -12.54 8.13
CA LYS A 201 19.24 -13.00 8.07
C LYS A 201 19.26 -14.51 7.83
N LEU A 202 19.59 -14.91 6.60
CA LEU A 202 19.87 -16.31 6.28
C LEU A 202 21.15 -16.80 6.98
N GLU A 203 21.15 -18.07 7.37
CA GLU A 203 22.31 -18.76 7.91
C GLU A 203 23.37 -19.06 6.84
N ARG A 204 24.61 -19.35 7.26
CA ARG A 204 25.73 -19.57 6.34
C ARG A 204 25.44 -20.67 5.31
N HIS A 205 24.85 -21.78 5.75
CA HIS A 205 24.51 -22.91 4.88
C HIS A 205 23.38 -22.56 3.89
N GLN A 206 22.37 -21.79 4.33
CA GLN A 206 21.26 -21.31 3.49
C GLN A 206 21.74 -20.31 2.42
N LYS A 207 22.71 -19.46 2.76
CA LYS A 207 23.32 -18.53 1.78
C LYS A 207 24.11 -19.28 0.71
N GLN A 208 24.79 -20.36 1.08
CA GLN A 208 25.53 -21.19 0.12
C GLN A 208 24.61 -21.92 -0.85
N SER A 209 23.43 -22.37 -0.40
CA SER A 209 22.46 -23.05 -1.27
C SER A 209 21.69 -22.09 -2.17
N THR A 210 21.34 -20.89 -1.69
CA THR A 210 20.54 -19.90 -2.43
C THR A 210 21.36 -18.88 -3.21
N LEU A 211 22.65 -18.73 -2.90
CA LEU A 211 23.56 -17.67 -3.37
C LEU A 211 23.12 -16.24 -2.97
N LEU A 212 22.23 -16.11 -1.98
CA LEU A 212 21.71 -14.83 -1.48
C LEU A 212 22.52 -14.34 -0.28
N TYR A 213 23.66 -13.69 -0.55
CA TYR A 213 24.60 -13.28 0.50
C TYR A 213 24.31 -11.91 1.12
N GLU A 214 23.78 -10.98 0.31
CA GLU A 214 23.48 -9.61 0.71
C GLU A 214 22.48 -9.56 1.86
N ARG A 215 22.60 -8.56 2.74
CA ARG A 215 21.70 -8.35 3.88
C ARG A 215 21.09 -6.96 3.79
N LEU A 216 19.79 -6.85 4.08
CA LEU A 216 19.11 -5.57 4.22
C LEU A 216 19.69 -4.77 5.40
N GLN A 217 20.20 -3.59 5.10
CA GLN A 217 20.81 -2.63 6.02
C GLN A 217 20.41 -1.20 5.61
N LYS A 218 20.66 -0.21 6.47
CA LYS A 218 20.34 1.19 6.15
C LYS A 218 20.95 1.67 4.82
N PRO A 219 22.23 1.39 4.48
CA PRO A 219 22.83 1.91 3.24
C PRO A 219 22.24 1.37 1.95
N ASN A 220 21.74 0.13 1.95
CA ASN A 220 21.20 -0.53 0.74
C ASN A 220 19.66 -0.61 0.72
N ALA A 221 18.96 -0.20 1.79
CA ALA A 221 17.51 -0.28 1.86
C ALA A 221 16.78 0.48 0.74
N ARG A 222 17.33 1.61 0.27
CA ARG A 222 16.78 2.36 -0.88
C ARG A 222 16.82 1.53 -2.16
N TYR A 223 17.99 0.98 -2.44
CA TYR A 223 18.19 0.10 -3.59
C TYR A 223 17.34 -1.19 -3.50
N TRP A 224 17.13 -1.72 -2.29
CA TRP A 224 16.23 -2.86 -2.06
C TRP A 224 14.78 -2.51 -2.35
N LEU A 225 14.30 -1.34 -1.90
CA LEU A 225 12.95 -0.87 -2.20
C LEU A 225 12.74 -0.71 -3.71
N ASN A 226 13.68 -0.06 -4.40
CA ASN A 226 13.62 0.09 -5.86
C ASN A 226 13.60 -1.30 -6.56
N SER A 227 14.53 -2.19 -6.19
CA SER A 227 14.59 -3.53 -6.77
C SER A 227 13.32 -4.34 -6.52
N LEU A 228 12.68 -4.16 -5.37
CA LEU A 228 11.40 -4.78 -5.05
C LEU A 228 10.30 -4.26 -5.98
N ILE A 229 10.16 -2.95 -6.18
CA ILE A 229 9.12 -2.38 -7.04
C ILE A 229 9.30 -2.88 -8.48
N ARG A 230 10.53 -2.86 -9.00
CA ARG A 230 10.87 -3.41 -10.32
C ARG A 230 10.58 -4.89 -10.44
N LEU A 231 10.79 -5.66 -9.37
CA LEU A 231 10.47 -7.08 -9.31
C LEU A 231 8.95 -7.33 -9.33
N LEU A 232 8.16 -6.52 -8.62
CA LEU A 232 6.68 -6.58 -8.67
C LEU A 232 6.18 -6.28 -10.09
N HIS A 233 6.73 -5.24 -10.72
CA HIS A 233 6.40 -4.92 -12.11
C HIS A 233 6.78 -6.04 -13.08
N LEU A 234 7.97 -6.64 -12.91
CA LEU A 234 8.40 -7.79 -13.70
C LEU A 234 7.48 -9.02 -13.52
N ALA A 235 6.90 -9.20 -12.34
CA ALA A 235 5.88 -10.22 -12.07
C ALA A 235 4.51 -9.92 -12.71
N GLY A 236 4.36 -8.82 -13.45
CA GLY A 236 3.11 -8.45 -14.11
C GLY A 236 2.13 -7.69 -13.23
N MET A 237 2.56 -7.20 -12.07
CA MET A 237 1.79 -6.23 -11.28
C MET A 237 2.01 -4.83 -11.86
N THR A 238 1.02 -3.94 -11.73
CA THR A 238 1.15 -2.58 -12.29
C THR A 238 2.20 -1.75 -11.54
N GLY A 239 2.31 -1.95 -10.22
CA GLY A 239 3.27 -1.25 -9.38
C GLY A 239 3.00 -1.47 -7.88
N LEU A 240 3.48 -0.54 -7.06
CA LEU A 240 3.29 -0.56 -5.60
C LEU A 240 2.61 0.73 -5.12
N VAL A 241 1.51 0.59 -4.38
CA VAL A 241 0.85 1.70 -3.67
C VAL A 241 0.96 1.47 -2.16
N VAL A 242 1.55 2.42 -1.45
CA VAL A 242 1.69 2.37 0.01
C VAL A 242 0.93 3.54 0.62
N ALA A 243 0.03 3.24 1.55
CA ALA A 243 -0.61 4.25 2.39
C ALA A 243 -0.07 4.16 3.82
N ILE A 244 0.36 5.30 4.36
CA ILE A 244 0.81 5.46 5.73
C ILE A 244 -0.16 6.42 6.42
N ASP A 245 -0.85 5.95 7.45
CA ASP A 245 -1.83 6.73 8.22
C ASP A 245 -1.32 7.07 9.63
N ASP A 246 -2.10 7.86 10.36
CA ASP A 246 -1.90 8.25 11.76
C ASP A 246 -0.59 9.00 12.06
N LEU A 247 -0.04 9.74 11.11
CA LEU A 247 1.25 10.41 11.29
C LEU A 247 1.23 11.52 12.35
N GLU A 248 0.06 11.98 12.82
CA GLU A 248 -0.02 12.83 14.01
C GLU A 248 0.60 12.18 15.27
N VAL A 249 0.75 10.86 15.29
CA VAL A 249 1.39 10.13 16.38
C VAL A 249 2.80 10.64 16.72
N MET A 250 3.48 11.30 15.75
CA MET A 250 4.78 11.92 15.96
C MET A 250 4.76 13.10 16.96
N THR A 251 3.64 13.82 17.01
CA THR A 251 3.42 14.97 17.91
C THR A 251 2.70 14.55 19.20
N GLU A 252 2.08 13.38 19.22
CA GLU A 252 1.32 12.88 20.36
C GLU A 252 2.16 12.37 21.54
N ARG A 253 1.53 12.41 22.72
CA ARG A 253 2.03 11.81 23.96
C ARG A 253 1.31 10.50 24.26
N HIS A 254 2.04 9.56 24.84
CA HIS A 254 1.45 8.35 25.40
C HIS A 254 0.49 8.73 26.55
N PRO A 255 -0.74 8.20 26.58
CA PRO A 255 -1.72 8.56 27.61
C PRO A 255 -1.21 8.33 29.04
N GLU A 256 -0.60 7.18 29.28
CA GLU A 256 -0.13 6.78 30.61
C GLU A 256 1.15 7.52 31.04
N THR A 257 2.22 7.44 30.23
CA THR A 257 3.53 7.97 30.64
C THR A 257 3.68 9.47 30.41
N ARG A 258 2.75 10.10 29.67
CA ARG A 258 2.81 11.50 29.21
C ARG A 258 4.06 11.86 28.40
N ARG A 259 4.89 10.86 28.06
CA ARG A 259 6.06 11.00 27.18
C ARG A 259 5.60 10.98 25.73
N PHE A 260 6.32 11.70 24.88
CA PHE A 260 6.05 11.64 23.45
C PHE A 260 6.27 10.24 22.88
N ARG A 261 5.39 9.81 21.97
CA ARG A 261 5.50 8.51 21.31
C ARG A 261 6.75 8.43 20.44
N TYR A 262 7.08 9.52 19.76
CA TYR A 262 8.31 9.67 18.98
C TYR A 262 9.32 10.57 19.70
N THR A 263 10.58 10.12 19.71
CA THR A 263 11.73 10.94 20.14
C THR A 263 12.07 11.96 19.05
N ALA A 264 12.78 13.04 19.40
CA ALA A 264 13.19 14.04 18.41
C ALA A 264 14.06 13.44 17.28
N ASN A 265 14.91 12.45 17.60
CA ASN A 265 15.72 11.76 16.59
C ASN A 265 14.84 10.88 15.69
N ALA A 266 13.86 10.18 16.24
CA ALA A 266 12.94 9.37 15.43
C ALA A 266 12.12 10.23 14.45
N ILE A 267 11.73 11.43 14.85
CA ILE A 267 11.05 12.39 13.96
C ILE A 267 11.98 12.81 12.82
N LYS A 268 13.23 13.17 13.13
CA LYS A 268 14.23 13.52 12.11
C LYS A 268 14.47 12.36 11.14
N ASP A 269 14.63 11.14 11.65
CA ASP A 269 14.82 9.95 10.83
C ASP A 269 13.60 9.66 9.94
N THR A 270 12.38 9.87 10.46
CA THR A 270 11.13 9.71 9.70
C THR A 270 11.00 10.76 8.60
N CYS A 271 11.30 12.03 8.91
CA CYS A 271 11.29 13.11 7.92
C CYS A 271 12.36 12.91 6.85
N GLU A 272 13.54 12.43 7.24
CA GLU A 272 14.62 12.09 6.32
C GLU A 272 14.23 10.94 5.40
N LEU A 273 13.53 9.91 5.91
CA LEU A 273 12.98 8.83 5.10
C LEU A 273 12.02 9.38 4.03
N PHE A 274 11.04 10.20 4.41
CA PHE A 274 10.12 10.78 3.44
C PHE A 274 10.81 11.70 2.44
N ARG A 275 11.79 12.50 2.90
CA ARG A 275 12.59 13.36 2.01
C ARG A 275 13.36 12.54 0.98
N GLN A 276 13.98 11.43 1.40
CA GLN A 276 14.69 10.52 0.49
C GLN A 276 13.75 9.89 -0.52
N ILE A 277 12.56 9.45 -0.11
CA ILE A 277 11.57 8.89 -1.04
C ILE A 277 11.11 9.93 -2.06
N ILE A 278 10.88 11.18 -1.64
CA ILE A 278 10.49 12.26 -2.57
C ILE A 278 11.60 12.56 -3.58
N ASP A 279 12.88 12.53 -3.16
CA ASP A 279 14.01 12.69 -4.08
C ASP A 279 14.16 11.52 -5.05
N ASP A 280 13.86 10.31 -4.60
CA ASP A 280 14.01 9.09 -5.39
C ASP A 280 12.79 8.80 -6.28
N VAL A 281 11.83 9.73 -6.41
CA VAL A 281 10.63 9.57 -7.25
C VAL A 281 10.99 9.21 -8.71
N GLU A 282 12.09 9.74 -9.24
CA GLU A 282 12.58 9.41 -10.59
C GLU A 282 13.21 8.00 -10.70
N LEU A 283 13.50 7.35 -9.57
CA LEU A 283 14.12 6.03 -9.51
C LEU A 283 13.14 4.93 -9.11
N LEU A 284 12.01 5.28 -8.51
CA LEU A 284 11.05 4.35 -7.91
C LEU A 284 9.92 3.97 -8.86
N ASP A 285 10.19 3.81 -10.15
CA ASP A 285 9.20 3.57 -11.23
C ASP A 285 7.97 2.75 -10.80
N HIS A 286 6.77 3.24 -11.09
CA HIS A 286 5.49 2.61 -10.72
C HIS A 286 5.17 2.62 -9.21
N PHE A 287 5.50 3.70 -8.50
CA PHE A 287 5.30 3.80 -7.05
C PHE A 287 4.43 5.00 -6.62
N LEU A 288 3.42 4.74 -5.79
CA LEU A 288 2.63 5.77 -5.14
C LEU A 288 2.74 5.64 -3.62
N LEU A 289 3.20 6.70 -2.96
CA LEU A 289 3.18 6.83 -1.50
C LEU A 289 2.12 7.86 -1.07
N LEU A 290 1.20 7.44 -0.22
CA LEU A 290 0.22 8.29 0.43
C LEU A 290 0.58 8.41 1.90
N LEU A 291 0.68 9.63 2.40
CA LEU A 291 0.93 9.94 3.80
C LEU A 291 -0.33 10.61 4.36
N ALA A 292 -0.85 10.21 5.51
CA ALA A 292 -1.99 10.85 6.14
C ALA A 292 -1.73 11.15 7.61
N GLY A 293 -2.20 12.33 8.03
CA GLY A 293 -2.17 12.74 9.42
C GLY A 293 -2.97 14.00 9.68
N ARG A 294 -3.07 14.39 10.95
CA ARG A 294 -3.68 15.67 11.33
C ARG A 294 -2.79 16.86 10.99
N ARG A 295 -3.35 18.09 11.08
CA ARG A 295 -2.64 19.34 10.73
C ARG A 295 -1.33 19.52 11.51
N GLU A 296 -1.27 19.05 12.75
CA GLU A 296 -0.08 19.08 13.59
C GLU A 296 1.10 18.32 12.98
N MET A 297 0.86 17.28 12.16
CA MET A 297 1.91 16.61 11.40
C MET A 297 2.68 17.59 10.52
N ILE A 298 2.03 18.60 9.97
CA ILE A 298 2.66 19.62 9.13
C ILE A 298 3.07 20.83 9.97
N GLU A 299 2.13 21.36 10.76
CA GLU A 299 2.18 22.70 11.32
C GLU A 299 3.05 22.82 12.59
N ASP A 300 3.32 21.72 13.30
CA ASP A 300 4.15 21.77 14.51
C ASP A 300 5.62 22.07 14.16
N ASP A 301 6.09 23.26 14.51
CA ASP A 301 7.44 23.74 14.21
C ASP A 301 8.56 22.97 14.94
N ARG A 302 8.23 22.13 15.91
CA ARG A 302 9.20 21.36 16.71
C ARG A 302 9.17 19.87 16.41
N ARG A 303 8.03 19.33 15.97
CA ARG A 303 7.77 17.88 15.85
C ARG A 303 7.07 17.47 14.56
N GLY A 304 6.50 18.40 13.82
CA GLY A 304 5.92 18.16 12.49
C GLY A 304 6.95 18.28 11.37
N PHE A 305 6.51 18.19 10.12
CA PHE A 305 7.36 18.27 8.94
C PHE A 305 8.05 19.64 8.80
N LYS A 306 7.43 20.74 9.26
CA LYS A 306 8.07 22.07 9.32
C LYS A 306 9.33 22.08 10.18
N SER A 307 9.43 21.21 11.19
CA SER A 307 10.64 21.09 12.01
C SER A 307 11.85 20.53 11.26
N TYR A 308 11.64 19.99 10.05
CA TYR A 308 12.66 19.41 9.18
C TYR A 308 12.66 20.09 7.80
N GLU A 309 13.43 21.18 7.69
CA GLU A 309 13.46 22.09 6.54
C GLU A 309 13.62 21.37 5.19
N ALA A 310 14.50 20.37 5.11
CA ALA A 310 14.79 19.70 3.85
C ALA A 310 13.58 18.92 3.28
N LEU A 311 12.73 18.34 4.14
CA LEU A 311 11.44 17.76 3.72
C LEU A 311 10.45 18.88 3.39
N TRP A 312 10.36 19.89 4.25
CA TRP A 312 9.40 20.98 4.10
C TRP A 312 9.55 21.73 2.77
N MET A 313 10.77 22.05 2.34
CA MET A 313 11.03 22.73 1.07
C MET A 313 10.51 21.97 -0.15
N ARG A 314 10.40 20.64 -0.07
CA ARG A 314 9.85 19.80 -1.14
C ARG A 314 8.34 19.74 -1.14
N LEU A 315 7.72 19.83 0.04
CA LEU A 315 6.26 19.75 0.21
C LEU A 315 5.57 21.13 0.08
N GLN A 316 6.25 22.22 0.45
CA GLN A 316 5.65 23.56 0.55
C GLN A 316 5.13 24.08 -0.80
N THR A 317 5.67 23.62 -1.93
CA THR A 317 5.20 24.00 -3.27
C THR A 317 3.74 23.61 -3.53
N GLY A 318 3.21 22.61 -2.81
CA GLY A 318 1.80 22.21 -2.85
C GLY A 318 0.85 23.12 -2.05
N LEU A 319 1.35 24.04 -1.22
CA LEU A 319 0.55 24.87 -0.31
C LEU A 319 0.29 26.29 -0.84
N LEU A 320 -0.06 26.42 -2.11
CA LEU A 320 -0.60 27.68 -2.60
C LEU A 320 -1.98 27.88 -1.94
N PRO A 321 -2.23 29.00 -1.23
CA PRO A 321 -3.52 29.26 -0.61
C PRO A 321 -4.54 29.56 -1.71
N ILE A 322 -5.17 28.51 -2.22
CA ILE A 322 -6.26 28.59 -3.17
C ILE A 322 -7.55 28.49 -2.33
N HIS A 323 -8.48 29.42 -2.52
CA HIS A 323 -9.77 29.43 -1.81
C HIS A 323 -10.72 28.27 -2.21
N LYS A 324 -10.25 27.30 -2.99
CA LYS A 324 -10.99 26.15 -3.51
C LYS A 324 -10.15 24.90 -3.31
N PHE A 325 -10.82 23.78 -3.06
CA PHE A 325 -10.19 22.47 -3.01
C PHE A 325 -9.48 22.17 -4.35
N ASN A 326 -8.21 21.77 -4.29
CA ASN A 326 -7.40 21.42 -5.44
C ASN A 326 -7.07 19.91 -5.43
N PRO A 327 -7.71 19.09 -6.29
CA PRO A 327 -7.49 17.65 -6.30
C PRO A 327 -6.10 17.22 -6.77
N LEU A 328 -5.41 18.08 -7.54
CA LEU A 328 -4.10 17.79 -8.11
C LEU A 328 -2.94 18.13 -7.15
N SER A 329 -3.23 18.79 -6.03
CA SER A 329 -2.22 19.16 -5.04
C SER A 329 -1.48 17.95 -4.48
N ASP A 330 -0.21 18.13 -4.13
CA ASP A 330 0.58 17.14 -3.41
C ASP A 330 0.19 17.09 -1.93
N ILE A 331 -0.29 18.21 -1.38
CA ILE A 331 -0.95 18.26 -0.06
C ILE A 331 -2.45 18.40 -0.27
N VAL A 332 -3.17 17.33 0.06
CA VAL A 332 -4.63 17.22 -0.05
C VAL A 332 -5.25 17.62 1.28
N ASP A 333 -5.88 18.79 1.31
CA ASP A 333 -6.61 19.27 2.49
C ASP A 333 -8.00 18.60 2.55
N THR A 334 -8.15 17.65 3.48
CA THR A 334 -9.38 16.89 3.68
C THR A 334 -10.49 17.69 4.36
N ASP A 335 -10.17 18.76 5.10
CA ASP A 335 -11.21 19.68 5.60
C ASP A 335 -11.82 20.44 4.40
N SER A 336 -10.98 20.95 3.50
CA SER A 336 -11.41 21.61 2.26
C SER A 336 -12.17 20.64 1.33
N HIS A 337 -11.80 19.36 1.31
CA HIS A 337 -12.53 18.31 0.59
C HIS A 337 -13.97 18.16 1.11
N VAL A 338 -14.16 18.07 2.43
CA VAL A 338 -15.49 17.98 3.04
C VAL A 338 -16.32 19.22 2.70
N VAL A 339 -15.73 20.41 2.80
CA VAL A 339 -16.41 21.68 2.43
C VAL A 339 -16.78 21.72 0.95
N ALA A 340 -15.91 21.23 0.06
CA ALA A 340 -16.15 21.20 -1.38
C ALA A 340 -17.32 20.28 -1.77
N ASN A 341 -17.60 19.24 -0.98
CA ASN A 341 -18.77 18.39 -1.15
C ASN A 341 -20.09 19.02 -0.64
N GLY A 342 -20.00 20.17 0.02
CA GLY A 342 -21.16 20.97 0.46
C GLY A 342 -21.53 20.75 1.92
N LYS A 343 -22.30 21.70 2.47
CA LYS A 343 -22.65 21.71 3.91
C LYS A 343 -23.43 20.49 4.37
N ALA A 344 -24.26 19.92 3.50
CA ALA A 344 -25.09 18.75 3.79
C ALA A 344 -24.36 17.40 3.57
N PHE A 345 -23.05 17.43 3.29
CA PHE A 345 -22.30 16.22 2.96
C PHE A 345 -22.29 15.18 4.10
N PRO A 346 -22.05 15.54 5.37
CA PRO A 346 -22.18 14.61 6.49
C PRO A 346 -23.55 13.92 6.56
N GLU A 347 -24.63 14.65 6.35
CA GLU A 347 -26.00 14.13 6.38
C GLU A 347 -26.26 13.21 5.19
N GLN A 348 -25.72 13.54 4.01
CA GLN A 348 -25.79 12.67 2.83
C GLN A 348 -25.08 11.33 3.06
N VAL A 349 -23.90 11.34 3.69
CA VAL A 349 -23.18 10.11 4.06
C VAL A 349 -24.00 9.28 5.04
N GLN A 350 -24.60 9.92 6.05
CA GLN A 350 -25.50 9.25 6.99
C GLN A 350 -26.67 8.57 6.29
N MET A 351 -27.40 9.30 5.44
CA MET A 351 -28.54 8.79 4.70
C MET A 351 -28.14 7.62 3.78
N ARG A 352 -26.98 7.73 3.13
CA ARG A 352 -26.45 6.66 2.29
C ARG A 352 -26.17 5.41 3.10
N LEU A 353 -25.49 5.54 4.24
CA LEU A 353 -25.16 4.42 5.10
C LEU A 353 -26.42 3.76 5.70
N ARG A 354 -27.42 4.55 6.14
CA ARG A 354 -28.73 4.03 6.58
C ARG A 354 -29.42 3.20 5.49
N ARG A 355 -29.42 3.68 4.25
CA ARG A 355 -30.00 2.95 3.12
C ARG A 355 -29.27 1.63 2.87
N LEU A 356 -27.94 1.62 2.97
CA LEU A 356 -27.14 0.41 2.81
C LEU A 356 -27.43 -0.63 3.90
N PHE A 357 -27.61 -0.20 5.15
CA PHE A 357 -28.06 -1.07 6.23
C PHE A 357 -29.43 -1.68 5.95
N GLN A 358 -30.40 -0.88 5.50
CA GLN A 358 -31.73 -1.38 5.09
C GLN A 358 -31.65 -2.38 3.93
N GLU A 359 -30.83 -2.10 2.91
CA GLU A 359 -30.58 -3.00 1.77
C GLU A 359 -29.90 -4.31 2.20
N ALA A 360 -29.14 -4.30 3.30
CA ALA A 360 -28.53 -5.48 3.92
C ALA A 360 -29.45 -6.20 4.93
N GLY A 361 -30.68 -5.70 5.16
CA GLY A 361 -31.67 -6.35 6.01
C GLY A 361 -31.69 -5.89 7.47
N PHE A 362 -30.97 -4.83 7.83
CA PHE A 362 -31.00 -4.25 9.17
C PHE A 362 -32.23 -3.35 9.36
N GLU A 363 -32.83 -3.40 10.54
CA GLU A 363 -33.90 -2.48 10.92
C GLU A 363 -33.29 -1.16 11.42
N VAL A 364 -33.47 -0.09 10.64
CA VAL A 364 -32.89 1.23 10.97
C VAL A 364 -33.95 2.09 11.65
N VAL A 365 -33.81 2.28 12.96
CA VAL A 365 -34.77 3.01 13.80
C VAL A 365 -34.21 4.38 14.20
N ASP A 366 -35.00 5.44 13.99
CA ASP A 366 -34.66 6.78 14.48
C ASP A 366 -34.81 6.83 16.01
N ARG A 367 -33.73 7.20 16.71
CA ARG A 367 -33.66 7.24 18.18
C ARG A 367 -32.77 8.36 18.69
N ASP A 368 -32.92 8.65 19.98
CA ASP A 368 -31.99 9.53 20.69
C ASP A 368 -30.61 8.87 20.73
N LEU A 369 -29.65 9.51 20.07
CA LEU A 369 -28.25 9.09 20.07
C LEU A 369 -27.56 9.58 21.36
N PRO A 370 -26.52 8.87 21.84
CA PRO A 370 -25.64 9.43 22.86
C PRO A 370 -25.04 10.75 22.39
N ALA A 371 -24.54 11.57 23.33
CA ALA A 371 -23.82 12.78 22.97
C ALA A 371 -22.57 12.42 22.15
N LEU A 372 -22.49 12.93 20.91
CA LEU A 372 -21.39 12.71 19.98
C LEU A 372 -20.62 14.02 19.70
N ASP A 373 -20.74 15.00 20.60
CA ASP A 373 -20.21 16.36 20.43
C ASP A 373 -18.67 16.40 20.36
N ASP A 374 -18.00 15.35 20.87
CA ASP A 374 -16.55 15.18 20.80
C ASP A 374 -16.05 14.78 19.41
N TYR A 375 -16.95 14.41 18.49
CA TYR A 375 -16.63 14.00 17.13
C TYR A 375 -16.94 15.09 16.10
N SER A 376 -16.19 15.10 15.00
CA SER A 376 -16.56 15.94 13.85
C SER A 376 -17.90 15.49 13.27
N GLN A 377 -18.63 16.42 12.64
CA GLN A 377 -19.97 16.15 12.12
C GLN A 377 -20.04 14.91 11.22
N LEU A 378 -19.04 14.73 10.34
CA LEU A 378 -18.97 13.57 9.46
C LEU A 378 -18.84 12.26 10.26
N ARG A 379 -17.94 12.21 11.24
CA ARG A 379 -17.72 11.03 12.08
C ARG A 379 -18.92 10.74 12.99
N ALA A 380 -19.48 11.77 13.61
CA ALA A 380 -20.69 11.65 14.43
C ALA A 380 -21.85 11.06 13.61
N ASN A 381 -22.03 11.51 12.38
CA ASN A 381 -23.07 11.02 11.48
C ASN A 381 -22.87 9.55 11.09
N VAL A 382 -21.64 9.11 10.82
CA VAL A 382 -21.33 7.69 10.55
C VAL A 382 -21.61 6.81 11.77
N ILE A 383 -21.13 7.20 12.95
CA ILE A 383 -21.38 6.47 14.20
C ILE A 383 -22.89 6.43 14.49
N GLY A 384 -23.57 7.57 14.35
CA GLY A 384 -25.01 7.69 14.56
C GLY A 384 -25.84 6.79 13.64
N ALA A 385 -25.53 6.75 12.34
CA ALA A 385 -26.19 5.83 11.40
C ALA A 385 -25.99 4.36 11.79
N THR A 386 -24.79 4.01 12.24
CA THR A 386 -24.45 2.65 12.65
C THR A 386 -25.19 2.26 13.93
N LEU A 387 -25.24 3.16 14.91
CA LEU A 387 -26.06 2.97 16.10
C LEU A 387 -27.53 2.75 15.70
N MET A 388 -28.12 3.56 14.82
CA MET A 388 -29.52 3.39 14.40
C MET A 388 -29.83 2.03 13.76
N ALA A 389 -28.83 1.34 13.19
CA ALA A 389 -29.00 0.05 12.51
C ALA A 389 -28.85 -1.18 13.44
N LEU A 390 -28.40 -1.01 14.69
CA LEU A 390 -28.09 -2.11 15.62
C LEU A 390 -29.23 -2.49 16.58
N SER A 391 -30.48 -2.14 16.27
CA SER A 391 -31.67 -2.68 16.96
C SER A 391 -32.29 -3.77 16.06
N ASP A 392 -32.57 -5.01 16.47
CA ASP A 392 -32.89 -5.59 17.79
C ASP A 392 -32.15 -6.90 18.12
N GLY A 393 -31.84 -7.10 19.41
CA GLY A 393 -31.27 -8.30 20.04
C GLY A 393 -30.87 -8.07 21.49
#